data_AF-A0A0S8GSL9-F1
#
_entry.id   AF-A0A0S8GSL9-F1
#
_cell.length_a   1.000
_cell.length_b   1.000
_cell.length_c   1.000
_cell.angle_alpha   90.00
_cell.angle_beta   90.00
_cell.angle_gamma   90.00
#
_symmetry.space_group_name_H-M   'P 1'
#
loop_
_entity.id
_entity.type
_entity.pdbx_description
1 polymer ?
#
loop_
_entity_poly.entity_id
_entity_poly.type
_entity_poly.pdbx_seq_one_letter_code
_entity_poly.pdbx_strand_id
1 'polypeptide(L)' 'MKNVKVSDETYEKLKNFVVDPFDDSPEVVIGRVVDIAQKAKTRWSPLDDYAQKEPPKGRSREEVSEAVKVL' A
#
# COMPACT_ATOMS: atom_id res chain seq x y z
N MET A 1 -23.21 -1.09 -8.92
CA MET A 1 -22.95 -1.58 -7.55
C MET A 1 -23.11 -3.09 -7.53
N LYS A 2 -22.29 -3.80 -6.76
CA LYS A 2 -22.43 -5.25 -6.53
C LYS A 2 -22.92 -5.48 -5.10
N ASN A 3 -23.58 -6.60 -4.85
CA ASN A 3 -24.03 -6.97 -3.51
C ASN A 3 -23.06 -7.98 -2.88
N VAL A 4 -22.70 -7.77 -1.62
CA VAL A 4 -21.88 -8.69 -0.82
C VAL A 4 -22.68 -9.06 0.43
N LYS A 5 -22.74 -10.36 0.73
CA LYS A 5 -23.33 -10.85 1.99
C LYS A 5 -22.21 -11.07 3.00
N VAL A 6 -22.41 -10.58 4.21
CA VAL A 6 -21.52 -10.78 5.35
C VAL A 6 -22.32 -11.33 6.52
N SER A 7 -21.65 -11.89 7.53
CA SER A 7 -22.32 -12.27 8.77
C SER A 7 -22.78 -11.03 9.55
N ASP A 8 -23.82 -11.19 10.37
CA ASP A 8 -24.32 -10.13 11.25
C ASP A 8 -23.22 -9.60 12.17
N GLU A 9 -22.39 -10.49 12.73
CA GLU A 9 -21.25 -10.09 13.56
C GLU A 9 -20.27 -9.19 12.80
N THR A 10 -19.98 -9.49 11.53
CA THR A 10 -19.08 -8.67 10.71
C THR A 10 -19.74 -7.32 10.41
N TYR A 11 -21.04 -7.31 10.14
CA TYR A 11 -21.80 -6.09 9.89
C TYR A 11 -21.79 -5.16 11.11
N GLU A 12 -22.03 -5.69 12.32
CA GLU A 12 -21.96 -4.89 13.55
C GLU A 12 -20.55 -4.33 13.80
N LYS A 13 -19.49 -5.11 13.51
CA LYS A 13 -18.11 -4.60 13.58
C LYS A 13 -17.86 -3.48 12.58
N LEU A 14 -18.38 -3.59 11.35
CA LEU A 14 -18.21 -2.58 10.30
C LEU A 14 -18.80 -1.22 10.68
N LYS A 15 -19.95 -1.20 11.39
CA LYS A 15 -20.56 0.04 11.87
C LYS A 15 -19.65 0.86 12.77
N ASN A 16 -18.79 0.21 13.56
CA ASN A 16 -17.87 0.90 14.47
C ASN A 16 -16.73 1.64 13.73
N PHE A 17 -16.54 1.40 12.43
CA PHE A 17 -15.56 2.11 11.60
C PHE A 17 -16.13 3.32 10.86
N VAL A 18 -17.43 3.63 11.06
CA VAL A 18 -18.04 4.87 10.59
C VAL A 18 -17.65 5.98 11.56
N VAL A 19 -16.91 6.97 11.07
CA VAL A 19 -16.42 8.13 11.84
C VAL A 19 -17.25 9.37 11.51
N ASP A 20 -17.61 9.55 10.23
CA ASP A 20 -18.49 10.61 9.77
C ASP A 20 -19.78 10.03 9.17
N PRO A 21 -20.93 10.13 9.85
CA PRO A 21 -22.18 9.55 9.36
C PRO A 21 -22.72 10.20 8.08
N PHE A 22 -22.20 11.35 7.66
CA PHE A 22 -22.62 12.05 6.44
C PHE A 22 -21.75 11.71 5.23
N ASP A 23 -20.45 11.44 5.46
CA ASP A 23 -19.47 11.21 4.38
C ASP A 23 -19.04 9.73 4.26
N ASP A 24 -19.13 8.95 5.35
CA ASP A 24 -18.75 7.54 5.35
C ASP A 24 -19.86 6.65 4.78
N SER A 25 -19.83 6.44 3.47
CA SER A 25 -20.58 5.36 2.83
C SER A 25 -19.96 3.97 3.12
N PRO A 26 -20.72 2.86 3.03
CA PRO A 26 -20.17 1.52 3.21
C PRO A 26 -18.96 1.22 2.32
N GLU A 27 -18.98 1.71 1.07
CA GLU A 27 -17.87 1.55 0.12
C GLU A 27 -16.59 2.25 0.60
N VAL A 28 -16.73 3.49 1.10
CA VAL A 28 -15.62 4.28 1.63
C VAL A 28 -15.02 3.61 2.86
N VAL A 29 -15.85 3.15 3.79
CA VAL A 29 -15.41 2.46 5.01
C VAL A 29 -14.65 1.18 4.64
N ILE A 30 -15.22 0.33 3.77
CA ILE A 30 -14.60 -0.92 3.33
C ILE A 30 -13.28 -0.64 2.60
N GLY A 31 -13.25 0.36 1.70
CA GLY A 31 -12.05 0.76 0.99
C GLY A 31 -10.90 1.13 1.93
N ARG A 32 -11.18 1.96 2.95
CA ARG A 32 -10.18 2.30 3.98
C ARG A 32 -9.64 1.07 4.71
N VAL A 33 -10.52 0.14 5.10
CA VAL A 33 -10.12 -1.09 5.79
C VAL A 33 -9.18 -1.94 4.91
N VAL A 34 -9.49 -2.07 3.62
CA VAL A 34 -8.65 -2.81 2.65
C VAL A 34 -7.29 -2.15 2.50
N ASP A 35 -7.24 -0.83 2.32
CA ASP A 35 -5.99 -0.08 2.18
C ASP A 35 -5.09 -0.22 3.42
N ILE A 36 -5.67 -0.15 4.61
CA ILE A 36 -4.94 -0.34 5.87
C ILE A 36 -4.39 -1.77 5.94
N ALA A 37 -5.21 -2.78 5.62
CA ALA A 37 -4.78 -4.17 5.64
C ALA A 37 -3.63 -4.43 4.64
N GLN A 38 -3.69 -3.81 3.44
CA GLN A 38 -2.64 -3.92 2.43
C GLN A 38 -1.33 -3.24 2.89
N LYS A 39 -1.43 -2.06 3.51
CA LYS A 39 -0.28 -1.36 4.13
C LYS A 39 0.31 -2.16 5.30
N ALA A 40 -0.53 -2.80 6.12
CA ALA A 40 -0.07 -3.64 7.23
C ALA A 40 0.64 -4.90 6.73
N LYS A 41 0.12 -5.54 5.67
CA LYS A 41 0.76 -6.71 5.04
C LYS A 41 2.15 -6.40 4.48
N THR A 42 2.35 -5.20 3.93
CA THR A 42 3.64 -4.76 3.37
C THR A 42 4.64 -4.30 4.42
N ARG A 43 4.17 -3.86 5.61
CA ARG A 43 5.04 -3.38 6.70
C ARG A 43 5.45 -4.43 7.73
N TRP A 44 5.13 -5.71 7.51
CA TRP A 44 5.43 -6.75 8.50
C TRP A 44 6.93 -7.12 8.59
N SER A 45 7.76 -6.64 7.67
CA SER A 45 9.21 -6.75 7.76
C SER A 45 9.89 -5.44 7.36
N PRO A 46 10.69 -4.81 8.24
CA PRO A 46 11.59 -3.72 7.87
C PRO A 46 12.59 -4.07 6.75
N LEU A 47 12.69 -5.36 6.37
CA LEU A 47 13.54 -5.86 5.31
C LEU A 47 12.79 -6.06 3.97
N ASP A 48 11.46 -6.05 3.95
CA ASP A 48 10.69 -6.26 2.71
C ASP A 48 10.73 -5.04 1.78
N ASP A 49 11.04 -3.84 2.32
CA ASP A 49 11.28 -2.64 1.54
C ASP A 49 12.52 -2.75 0.62
N TYR A 50 13.45 -3.67 0.92
CA TYR A 50 14.63 -3.94 0.08
C TYR A 50 14.34 -4.86 -1.11
N ALA A 51 13.27 -5.66 -1.05
CA ALA A 51 12.97 -6.64 -2.10
C ALA A 51 12.19 -6.03 -3.29
N GLN A 52 11.53 -4.89 -3.11
CA GLN A 52 10.67 -4.27 -4.14
C GLN A 52 11.22 -2.99 -4.77
N LYS A 53 12.33 -2.46 -4.27
CA LYS A 53 13.09 -1.45 -5.02
C LYS A 53 14.05 -2.21 -5.93
N GLU A 54 13.78 -2.22 -7.23
CA GLU A 54 14.85 -2.50 -8.20
C GLU A 54 16.08 -1.72 -7.76
N PRO A 55 17.27 -2.35 -7.70
CA PRO A 55 18.47 -1.61 -7.35
C PRO A 55 18.56 -0.42 -8.30
N PRO A 56 18.91 0.79 -7.81
CA PRO A 56 19.19 1.88 -8.73
C PRO A 56 20.20 1.33 -9.72
N LYS A 57 19.88 1.37 -11.02
CA LYS A 57 20.82 1.00 -12.10
C LYS A 57 22.09 1.80 -11.83
N GLY A 58 23.04 1.16 -11.15
CA GLY A 58 24.35 1.73 -10.92
C GLY A 58 24.90 1.97 -12.31
N ARG A 59 25.22 3.23 -12.62
CA ARG A 59 25.99 3.54 -13.83
C ARG A 59 27.15 2.57 -13.87
N SER A 60 27.27 1.85 -14.99
CA SER A 60 28.31 0.84 -15.10
C SER A 60 29.65 1.55 -14.95
N ARG A 61 30.64 0.82 -14.45
CA ARG A 61 32.00 1.33 -14.22
C ARG A 61 32.63 1.90 -15.50
N GLU A 62 32.08 1.58 -16.68
CA GLU A 62 32.48 2.18 -17.95
C GLU A 62 32.08 3.66 -18.08
N GLU A 63 30.88 4.06 -17.67
CA GLU A 63 30.40 5.46 -17.80
C GLU A 63 31.21 6.45 -16.95
N VAL A 64 31.72 5.99 -15.80
CA VAL A 64 32.59 6.81 -14.94
C VAL A 64 33.97 7.00 -15.57
N SER A 65 34.47 6.02 -16.32
CA SER A 65 35.78 6.10 -16.97
C SER A 65 35.79 7.06 -18.17
N GLU A 66 34.65 7.23 -18.83
CA GLU A 66 34.51 8.12 -19.98
C GLU A 66 34.40 9.59 -19.55
N ALA A 67 33.66 9.88 -18.46
CA ALA A 67 33.56 11.23 -17.90
C ALA A 67 34.89 11.75 -17.35
N VAL A 68 35.76 10.87 -16.82
CA VAL A 68 37.08 11.24 -16.29
C VAL A 68 38.10 11.49 -17.41
N LYS A 69 37.87 10.97 -18.62
CA LYS A 69 38.74 11.23 -19.79
C LYS A 69 38.48 12.56 -20.49
N VAL A 70 37.38 13.24 -20.17
CA VAL A 70 36.94 14.49 -20.81
C VAL A 70 37.25 15.74 -19.94
N LEU A 71 37.91 15.54 -18.79
CA LEU A 71 38.50 16.60 -17.96
C LEU A 71 40.03 16.60 -18.11
#